data_AF-A0A9P1A4R7-F1
#
_entry.id   AF-A0A9P1A4R7-F1
#
_cell.length_a   1.000
_cell.length_b   1.000
_cell.length_c   1.000
_cell.angle_alpha   90.00
_cell.angle_beta   90.00
_cell.angle_gamma   90.00
#
_symmetry.space_group_name_H-M   'P 1'
#
loop_
_entity.id
_entity.type
_entity.pdbx_description
1 polymer ?
#
loop_
_entity_poly.entity_id
_entity_poly.type
_entity_poly.pdbx_seq_one_letter_code
_entity_poly.pdbx_strand_id
1 'polypeptide(L)'
;MNLFSKPDPKELERANKKELRRTNRDLESDRRQMERREKELEMEIKKLAAKGHNDAARHLAKQLVQLRNQRTKSVGMSARISGVQAQNAHMQSMAKMGSAMGTTVKTMKAMNAQMPLEKVAQNMREFQMAQEKMGLTEEMMNDTLDSILDAPGDAEEQDAIVAQVLDEIGIEMNSKLANVPQLPTKIGSSAPASSLDDLEAQLAKLRS
;
A
#
# COMPACT_ATOMS: atom_id res chain seq x y z
N MET A 1 -15.90 28.02 34.12
CA MET A 1 -14.91 27.21 33.37
C MET A 1 -14.15 26.36 34.39
N ASN A 2 -14.40 25.05 34.42
CA ASN A 2 -13.62 24.12 35.24
C ASN A 2 -12.49 23.56 34.38
N LEU A 3 -11.26 24.02 34.63
CA LEU A 3 -10.04 23.63 33.90
C LEU A 3 -9.38 22.34 34.47
N PHE A 4 -9.99 21.71 35.48
CA PHE A 4 -9.39 20.59 36.25
C PHE A 4 -10.27 19.33 36.39
N SER A 5 -11.41 19.25 35.70
CA SER A 5 -12.18 17.99 35.64
C SER A 5 -11.62 17.07 34.56
N LYS A 6 -11.30 15.82 34.91
CA LYS A 6 -10.92 14.78 33.94
C LYS A 6 -11.95 14.80 32.79
N PRO A 7 -11.51 14.87 31.52
CA PRO A 7 -12.44 14.92 30.41
C PRO A 7 -13.37 13.70 30.44
N ASP A 8 -14.64 13.91 30.14
CA ASP A 8 -15.64 12.85 30.10
C ASP A 8 -15.10 11.72 29.20
N PRO A 9 -15.08 10.45 29.64
CA PRO A 9 -14.66 9.31 28.82
C PRO A 9 -15.28 9.32 27.41
N LYS A 10 -16.53 9.81 27.27
CA LYS A 10 -17.18 9.95 25.96
C LYS A 10 -16.56 11.04 25.07
N GLU A 11 -16.06 12.13 25.65
CA GLU A 11 -15.37 13.19 24.92
C GLU A 11 -13.97 12.74 24.48
N LEU A 12 -13.24 12.03 25.34
CA LEU A 12 -11.96 11.41 25.00
C LEU A 12 -12.09 10.43 23.83
N GLU A 13 -13.10 9.56 23.86
CA GLU A 13 -13.37 8.62 22.76
C GLU A 13 -13.71 9.33 21.45
N ARG A 14 -14.53 10.40 21.50
CA ARG A 14 -14.87 11.19 20.32
C ARG A 14 -13.63 11.89 19.74
N ALA A 15 -12.78 12.43 20.60
CA ALA A 15 -11.51 13.04 20.21
C ALA A 15 -10.58 12.02 19.55
N ASN A 16 -10.39 10.85 20.16
CA ASN A 16 -9.57 9.76 19.62
C ASN A 16 -10.10 9.29 18.24
N LYS A 17 -11.41 9.06 18.11
CA LYS A 17 -12.01 8.69 16.81
C LYS A 17 -11.80 9.75 15.73
N LYS A 18 -11.85 11.03 16.10
CA LYS A 18 -11.59 12.15 15.18
C LYS A 18 -10.12 12.18 14.77
N GLU A 19 -9.21 11.95 15.70
CA GLU A 19 -7.77 11.87 15.47
C GLU A 19 -7.42 10.71 14.54
N LEU A 20 -7.89 9.49 14.83
CA LEU A 20 -7.66 8.33 13.97
C LEU A 20 -8.17 8.54 12.53
N ARG A 21 -9.31 9.22 12.36
CA ARG A 21 -9.83 9.58 11.03
C ARG A 21 -8.97 10.63 10.32
N ARG A 22 -8.42 11.58 11.06
CA ARG A 22 -7.51 12.59 10.52
C ARG A 22 -6.21 11.93 10.08
N THR A 23 -5.59 11.12 10.93
CA THR A 23 -4.37 10.37 10.61
C THR A 23 -4.56 9.52 9.36
N ASN A 24 -5.70 8.83 9.21
CA ASN A 24 -5.95 8.04 8.00
C ASN A 24 -6.01 8.92 6.72
N ARG A 25 -6.64 10.09 6.79
CA ARG A 25 -6.67 11.04 5.66
C ARG A 25 -5.29 11.64 5.35
N ASP A 26 -4.50 11.91 6.38
CA ASP A 26 -3.15 12.44 6.22
C ASP A 26 -2.28 11.37 5.53
N LEU A 27 -2.38 10.09 5.94
CA LEU A 27 -1.72 8.96 5.25
C LEU A 27 -2.18 8.79 3.80
N GLU A 28 -3.47 8.93 3.51
CA GLU A 28 -3.96 8.91 2.12
C GLU A 28 -3.37 10.07 1.29
N SER A 29 -3.20 11.24 1.89
CA SER A 29 -2.59 12.40 1.24
C SER A 29 -1.11 12.18 0.97
N ASP A 30 -0.37 11.68 1.96
CA ASP A 30 1.05 11.35 1.84
C ASP A 30 1.25 10.27 0.78
N ARG A 31 0.36 9.26 0.71
CA ARG A 31 0.39 8.25 -0.36
C ARG A 31 0.25 8.86 -1.75
N ARG A 32 -0.68 9.80 -1.95
CA ARG A 32 -0.81 10.51 -3.23
C ARG A 32 0.44 11.34 -3.57
N GLN A 33 1.12 11.89 -2.57
CA GLN A 33 2.38 12.61 -2.78
C GLN A 33 3.51 11.64 -3.17
N MET A 34 3.60 10.48 -2.51
CA MET A 34 4.54 9.42 -2.85
C MET A 34 4.33 8.92 -4.29
N GLU A 35 3.09 8.70 -4.72
CA GLU A 35 2.78 8.29 -6.11
C GLU A 35 3.22 9.33 -7.17
N ARG A 36 3.18 10.63 -6.84
CA ARG A 36 3.70 11.68 -7.74
C ARG A 36 5.21 11.64 -7.83
N ARG A 37 5.89 11.53 -6.68
CA ARG A 37 7.35 11.39 -6.61
C ARG A 37 7.83 10.11 -7.31
N GLU A 38 7.07 9.02 -7.21
CA GLU A 38 7.35 7.76 -7.90
C GLU A 38 7.43 7.98 -9.42
N LYS A 39 6.44 8.67 -10.00
CA LYS A 39 6.43 9.00 -11.43
C LYS A 39 7.57 9.95 -11.83
N GLU A 40 7.90 10.92 -10.98
CA GLU A 40 9.02 11.85 -11.21
C GLU A 40 10.35 11.09 -11.25
N LEU A 41 10.61 10.22 -10.27
CA LEU A 41 11.81 9.37 -10.20
C LEU A 41 11.88 8.42 -11.41
N GLU A 42 10.78 7.79 -11.81
CA GLU A 42 10.74 6.93 -12.99
C GLU A 42 11.14 7.68 -14.27
N MET A 43 10.66 8.91 -14.45
CA MET A 43 11.05 9.75 -15.60
C MET A 43 12.53 10.15 -15.54
N GLU A 44 13.05 10.44 -14.35
CA GLU A 44 14.46 10.83 -14.17
C GLU A 44 15.41 9.66 -14.39
N ILE A 45 15.09 8.47 -13.86
CA ILE A 45 15.80 7.21 -14.10
C ILE A 45 15.84 6.92 -15.61
N LYS A 46 14.71 7.06 -16.32
CA LYS A 46 14.66 6.89 -17.79
C LYS A 46 15.60 7.83 -18.52
N LYS A 47 15.62 9.12 -18.13
CA LYS A 47 16.52 10.12 -18.73
C LYS A 47 18.00 9.82 -18.48
N LEU A 48 18.36 9.37 -17.27
CA LEU A 48 19.74 9.08 -16.93
C LEU A 48 20.24 7.78 -17.56
N ALA A 49 19.39 6.75 -17.61
CA ALA A 49 19.68 5.49 -18.31
C ALA A 49 19.90 5.73 -19.81
N ALA A 50 19.05 6.53 -20.47
CA ALA A 50 19.21 6.87 -21.88
C ALA A 50 20.51 7.65 -22.18
N LYS A 51 21.02 8.41 -21.20
CA LYS A 51 22.30 9.15 -21.31
C LYS A 51 23.52 8.29 -20.97
N GLY A 52 23.34 7.03 -20.58
CA GLY A 52 24.43 6.13 -20.16
C GLY A 52 24.98 6.43 -18.76
N HIS A 53 24.32 7.26 -17.96
CA HIS A 53 24.71 7.54 -16.56
C HIS A 53 24.19 6.45 -15.62
N ASN A 54 24.73 5.25 -15.77
CA ASN A 54 24.27 4.05 -15.07
C ASN A 54 24.36 4.16 -13.54
N ASP A 55 25.41 4.78 -13.00
CA ASP A 55 25.58 4.94 -11.53
C ASP A 55 24.51 5.86 -10.93
N ALA A 56 24.23 6.98 -11.60
CA ALA A 56 23.20 7.91 -11.17
C ALA A 56 21.79 7.29 -11.28
N ALA A 57 21.53 6.55 -12.37
CA ALA A 57 20.28 5.78 -12.52
C ALA A 57 20.13 4.72 -11.44
N ARG A 58 21.20 4.01 -11.06
CA ARG A 58 21.20 3.01 -9.97
C ARG A 58 20.90 3.65 -8.61
N HIS A 59 21.44 4.83 -8.32
CA HIS A 59 21.12 5.56 -7.08
C HIS A 59 19.66 6.00 -7.02
N LEU A 60 19.10 6.56 -8.10
CA LEU A 60 17.68 6.92 -8.13
C LEU A 60 16.76 5.69 -8.09
N ALA A 61 17.17 4.57 -8.70
CA ALA A 61 16.43 3.32 -8.62
C ALA A 61 16.37 2.78 -7.17
N LYS A 62 17.45 2.89 -6.39
CA LYS A 62 17.41 2.59 -4.94
C LYS A 62 16.38 3.45 -4.21
N GLN A 63 16.34 4.76 -4.51
CA GLN A 63 15.34 5.66 -3.93
C GLN A 63 13.92 5.30 -4.34
N LEU A 64 13.71 4.88 -5.60
CA LEU A 64 12.41 4.42 -6.09
C LEU A 64 11.92 3.17 -5.35
N VAL A 65 12.78 2.18 -5.13
CA VAL A 65 12.45 0.97 -4.35
C VAL A 65 12.08 1.33 -2.92
N GLN A 66 12.86 2.20 -2.27
CA GLN A 66 12.55 2.68 -0.92
C GLN A 66 11.20 3.40 -0.86
N LEU A 67 10.88 4.25 -1.85
CA LEU A 67 9.62 4.95 -1.93
C LEU A 67 8.43 3.99 -2.12
N ARG A 68 8.59 2.96 -2.97
CA ARG A 68 7.58 1.88 -3.14
C ARG A 68 7.36 1.11 -1.84
N ASN A 69 8.42 0.81 -1.10
CA ASN A 69 8.31 0.17 0.23
C ASN A 69 7.60 1.06 1.25
N GLN A 70 7.92 2.36 1.29
CA GLN A 70 7.23 3.34 2.14
C GLN A 70 5.73 3.42 1.80
N ARG A 71 5.38 3.40 0.51
CA ARG A 71 3.98 3.37 0.05
C ARG A 71 3.26 2.11 0.56
N THR A 72 3.87 0.93 0.44
CA THR A 72 3.29 -0.34 0.94
C THR A 72 3.11 -0.31 2.46
N LYS A 73 4.12 0.16 3.20
CA LYS A 73 4.04 0.34 4.67
C LYS A 73 2.90 1.31 5.05
N SER A 74 2.70 2.39 4.30
CA SER A 74 1.59 3.32 4.52
C SER A 74 0.21 2.67 4.34
N VAL A 75 0.06 1.74 3.38
CA VAL A 75 -1.18 0.98 3.20
C VAL A 75 -1.42 0.06 4.40
N GLY A 76 -0.40 -0.66 4.86
CA GLY A 76 -0.47 -1.49 6.07
C GLY A 76 -0.85 -0.67 7.31
N MET A 77 -0.26 0.51 7.48
CA MET A 77 -0.58 1.40 8.60
C MET A 77 -2.03 1.92 8.55
N SER A 78 -2.55 2.26 7.36
CA SER A 78 -3.97 2.61 7.18
C SER A 78 -4.90 1.45 7.56
N ALA A 79 -4.54 0.21 7.21
CA ALA A 79 -5.29 -0.98 7.60
C ALA A 79 -5.28 -1.18 9.13
N ARG A 80 -4.12 -1.03 9.78
CA ARG A 80 -4.00 -1.07 11.26
C ARG A 80 -4.87 -0.01 11.94
N ILE A 81 -4.84 1.24 11.47
CA ILE A 81 -5.70 2.32 12.01
C ILE A 81 -7.19 1.96 11.85
N SER A 82 -7.56 1.38 10.71
CA SER A 82 -8.94 0.93 10.47
C SER A 82 -9.34 -0.21 11.40
N GLY A 83 -8.43 -1.15 11.69
CA GLY A 83 -8.60 -2.20 12.70
C GLY A 83 -8.81 -1.63 14.10
N VAL A 84 -7.96 -0.71 14.53
CA VAL A 84 -8.11 -0.01 15.83
C VAL A 84 -9.44 0.74 15.91
N GLN A 85 -9.90 1.36 14.82
CA GLN A 85 -11.23 2.00 14.79
C GLN A 85 -12.37 0.99 14.99
N ALA A 86 -12.27 -0.20 14.39
CA ALA A 86 -13.25 -1.27 14.56
C ALA A 86 -13.24 -1.82 16.00
N GLN A 87 -12.06 -2.05 16.56
CA GLN A 87 -11.88 -2.48 17.96
C GLN A 87 -12.45 -1.44 18.94
N ASN A 88 -12.18 -0.15 18.72
CA ASN A 88 -12.78 0.93 19.52
C ASN A 88 -14.32 0.94 19.42
N ALA A 89 -14.88 0.72 18.23
CA ALA A 89 -16.33 0.64 18.06
C ALA A 89 -16.94 -0.58 18.78
N HIS A 90 -16.22 -1.70 18.79
CA HIS A 90 -16.59 -2.90 19.55
C HIS A 90 -16.56 -2.61 21.06
N MET A 91 -15.47 -2.03 21.58
CA MET A 91 -15.35 -1.63 22.99
C MET A 91 -16.45 -0.65 23.42
N GLN A 92 -16.83 0.30 22.57
CA GLN A 92 -17.96 1.20 22.83
C GLN A 92 -19.29 0.46 22.95
N SER A 93 -19.51 -0.56 22.11
CA SER A 93 -20.72 -1.38 22.17
C SER A 93 -20.76 -2.20 23.45
N MET A 94 -19.61 -2.73 23.88
CA MET A 94 -19.45 -3.42 25.16
C MET A 94 -19.68 -2.50 26.35
N ALA A 95 -19.15 -1.27 26.33
CA ALA A 95 -19.37 -0.30 27.39
C ALA A 95 -20.87 0.07 27.54
N LYS A 96 -21.58 0.23 26.42
CA LYS A 96 -23.04 0.45 26.43
C LYS A 96 -23.80 -0.76 26.97
N MET A 97 -23.41 -1.97 26.56
CA MET A 97 -24.01 -3.22 27.06
C MET A 97 -23.79 -3.37 28.56
N GLY A 98 -22.58 -3.10 29.06
CA GLY A 98 -22.26 -3.12 30.49
C GLY A 98 -23.05 -2.06 31.28
N SER A 99 -23.22 -0.85 30.74
CA SER A 99 -24.07 0.16 31.36
C SER A 99 -25.54 -0.26 31.41
N ALA A 100 -26.07 -0.84 30.33
CA ALA A 100 -27.44 -1.35 30.26
C ALA A 100 -27.66 -2.54 31.19
N MET A 101 -26.73 -3.51 31.21
CA MET A 101 -26.73 -4.62 32.17
C MET A 101 -26.62 -4.12 33.60
N GLY A 102 -25.81 -3.10 33.88
CA GLY A 102 -25.73 -2.47 35.21
C GLY A 102 -27.05 -1.86 35.66
N THR A 103 -27.79 -1.20 34.75
CA THR A 103 -29.14 -0.72 35.05
C THR A 103 -30.14 -1.86 35.21
N THR A 104 -30.08 -2.89 34.37
CA THR A 104 -30.95 -4.09 34.47
C THR A 104 -30.68 -4.88 35.74
N VAL A 105 -29.43 -5.01 36.17
CA VAL A 105 -29.06 -5.66 37.44
C VAL A 105 -29.51 -4.80 38.62
N LYS A 106 -29.44 -3.46 38.53
CA LYS A 106 -29.99 -2.59 39.58
C LYS A 106 -31.52 -2.71 39.67
N THR A 107 -32.24 -2.77 38.54
CA THR A 107 -33.70 -2.99 38.53
C THR A 107 -34.08 -4.41 38.92
N MET A 108 -33.32 -5.43 38.50
CA MET A 108 -33.47 -6.82 38.94
C MET A 108 -33.14 -6.98 40.43
N LYS A 109 -32.17 -6.24 40.96
CA LYS A 109 -31.86 -6.17 42.40
C LYS A 109 -33.01 -5.50 43.17
N ALA A 110 -33.65 -4.49 42.59
CA ALA A 110 -34.87 -3.92 43.13
C ALA A 110 -36.07 -4.87 43.02
N MET A 111 -36.10 -5.76 42.00
CA MET A 111 -37.05 -6.87 41.85
C MET A 111 -36.58 -8.18 42.53
N ASN A 112 -35.51 -8.15 43.33
CA ASN A 112 -34.84 -9.34 43.91
C ASN A 112 -35.62 -9.90 45.10
N ALA A 113 -36.79 -10.43 44.80
CA ALA A 113 -37.42 -11.49 45.57
C ALA A 113 -37.60 -12.78 44.75
N GLN A 114 -37.46 -12.78 43.42
CA GLN A 114 -37.96 -13.91 42.60
C GLN A 114 -37.16 -14.33 41.34
N MET A 115 -35.90 -13.92 41.09
CA MET A 115 -35.12 -14.48 39.96
C MET A 115 -33.64 -14.82 40.24
N PRO A 116 -33.09 -15.88 39.63
CA PRO A 116 -31.77 -16.41 39.95
C PRO A 116 -30.64 -15.62 39.27
N LEU A 117 -29.87 -14.87 40.06
CA LEU A 117 -28.68 -14.11 39.67
C LEU A 117 -27.55 -14.97 39.06
N GLU A 118 -27.52 -16.28 39.37
CA GLU A 118 -26.43 -17.19 38.99
C GLU A 118 -26.29 -17.39 37.48
N LYS A 119 -27.41 -17.51 36.74
CA LYS A 119 -27.36 -17.73 35.28
C LYS A 119 -26.81 -16.51 34.52
N VAL A 120 -27.06 -15.30 35.02
CA VAL A 120 -26.53 -14.07 34.43
C VAL A 120 -25.02 -13.95 34.68
N ALA A 121 -24.57 -14.30 35.89
CA ALA A 121 -23.14 -14.30 36.23
C ALA A 121 -22.36 -15.35 35.41
N GLN A 122 -22.96 -16.52 35.15
CA GLN A 122 -22.36 -17.57 34.33
C GLN A 122 -22.22 -17.14 32.86
N ASN A 123 -23.27 -16.58 32.27
CA ASN A 123 -23.24 -16.07 30.89
C ASN A 123 -22.23 -14.93 30.69
N MET A 124 -22.06 -14.05 31.68
CA MET A 124 -21.02 -13.01 31.65
C MET A 124 -19.60 -13.60 31.65
N ARG A 125 -19.38 -14.69 32.37
CA ARG A 125 -18.07 -15.34 32.49
C ARG A 125 -17.70 -16.08 31.20
N GLU A 126 -18.66 -16.77 30.58
CA GLU A 126 -18.49 -17.39 29.26
C GLU A 126 -18.25 -16.35 28.16
N PHE A 127 -18.95 -15.20 28.24
CA PHE A 127 -18.72 -14.08 27.34
C PHE A 127 -17.30 -13.50 27.47
N GLN A 128 -16.79 -13.34 28.69
CA GLN A 128 -15.41 -12.90 28.93
C GLN A 128 -14.39 -13.87 28.34
N MET A 129 -14.56 -15.18 28.54
CA MET A 129 -13.68 -16.20 27.97
C MET A 129 -13.69 -16.21 26.43
N ALA A 130 -14.86 -16.03 25.81
CA ALA A 130 -14.97 -15.93 24.36
C ALA A 130 -14.27 -14.68 23.80
N GLN A 131 -14.39 -13.55 24.51
CA GLN A 131 -13.75 -12.30 24.14
C GLN A 131 -12.22 -12.36 24.27
N GLU A 132 -11.71 -12.99 25.34
CA GLU A 132 -10.28 -13.16 25.58
C GLU A 132 -9.66 -14.09 24.52
N LYS A 133 -10.37 -15.17 24.15
CA LYS A 133 -9.98 -16.05 23.04
C LYS A 133 -9.93 -15.32 21.70
N MET A 134 -10.86 -14.39 21.46
CA MET A 134 -10.87 -13.55 20.25
C MET A 134 -9.69 -12.56 20.23
N GLY A 135 -9.37 -11.95 21.37
CA GLY A 135 -8.22 -11.06 21.52
C GLY A 135 -6.89 -11.74 21.24
N LEU A 136 -6.70 -12.97 21.73
CA LEU A 136 -5.50 -13.76 21.49
C LEU A 136 -5.32 -14.13 20.00
N THR A 137 -6.41 -14.36 19.29
CA THR A 137 -6.37 -14.61 17.83
C THR A 137 -6.06 -13.35 17.02
N GLU A 138 -6.51 -12.17 17.45
CA GLU A 138 -6.13 -10.90 16.81
C GLU A 138 -4.64 -10.60 17.01
N GLU A 139 -4.08 -10.89 18.19
CA GLU A 139 -2.67 -10.69 18.49
C GLU A 139 -1.78 -11.60 17.64
N MET A 140 -2.09 -12.91 17.57
CA MET A 140 -1.38 -13.83 16.68
C MET A 140 -1.50 -13.44 15.20
N MET A 141 -2.65 -12.90 14.77
CA MET A 141 -2.82 -12.44 13.39
C MET A 141 -1.97 -11.19 13.11
N ASN A 142 -1.90 -10.25 14.05
CA ASN A 142 -1.03 -9.07 13.94
C ASN A 142 0.44 -9.44 13.93
N ASP A 143 0.89 -10.38 14.77
CA ASP A 143 2.29 -10.85 14.77
C ASP A 143 2.66 -11.55 13.46
N THR A 144 1.72 -12.30 12.88
CA THR A 144 1.91 -12.93 11.57
C THR A 144 1.98 -11.87 10.46
N LEU A 145 1.12 -10.86 10.51
CA LEU A 145 1.14 -9.73 9.57
C LEU A 145 2.41 -8.88 9.72
N ASP A 146 2.91 -8.69 10.94
CA ASP A 146 4.14 -7.95 11.21
C ASP A 146 5.37 -8.73 10.73
N SER A 147 5.42 -10.04 10.94
CA SER A 147 6.47 -10.91 10.39
C SER A 147 6.53 -10.89 8.86
N ILE A 148 5.37 -10.79 8.19
CA ILE A 148 5.30 -10.66 6.73
C ILE A 148 5.72 -9.26 6.25
N LEU A 149 5.41 -8.21 7.01
CA LEU A 149 5.71 -6.82 6.65
C LEU A 149 7.13 -6.36 7.01
N ASP A 150 7.76 -7.02 7.98
CA ASP A 150 9.07 -6.65 8.53
C ASP A 150 10.23 -7.50 8.00
N ALA A 151 9.99 -8.38 7.01
CA ALA A 151 11.05 -9.07 6.28
C ALA A 151 12.01 -8.01 5.68
N PRO A 152 13.21 -7.81 6.24
CA PRO A 152 14.17 -6.86 5.72
C PRO A 152 14.79 -7.53 4.50
N GLY A 153 14.45 -7.03 3.31
CA GLY A 153 15.10 -7.49 2.08
C GLY A 153 16.61 -7.37 2.22
N ASP A 154 17.29 -8.50 2.06
CA ASP A 154 18.72 -8.64 2.24
C ASP A 154 19.46 -7.63 1.34
N ALA A 155 20.65 -7.19 1.72
CA ALA A 155 21.38 -6.18 0.94
C ALA A 155 21.67 -6.65 -0.50
N GLU A 156 21.82 -7.96 -0.70
CA GLU A 156 21.96 -8.60 -2.02
C GLU A 156 20.65 -8.64 -2.81
N GLU A 157 19.52 -8.87 -2.14
CA GLU A 157 18.19 -8.82 -2.77
C GLU A 157 17.86 -7.41 -3.25
N GLN A 158 18.26 -6.37 -2.51
CA GLN A 158 18.02 -4.98 -2.90
C GLN A 158 18.70 -4.62 -4.21
N ASP A 159 19.92 -5.07 -4.44
CA ASP A 159 20.63 -4.80 -5.69
C ASP A 159 20.04 -5.60 -6.87
N ALA A 160 19.55 -6.82 -6.64
CA ALA A 160 18.79 -7.59 -7.62
C ALA A 160 17.45 -6.92 -7.96
N ILE A 161 16.72 -6.42 -6.96
CA ILE A 161 15.46 -5.67 -7.13
C ILE A 161 15.70 -4.37 -7.91
N VAL A 162 16.81 -3.67 -7.65
CA VAL A 162 17.18 -2.47 -8.40
C VAL A 162 17.44 -2.80 -9.87
N ALA A 163 18.16 -3.88 -10.15
CA ALA A 163 18.37 -4.34 -11.52
C ALA A 163 17.04 -4.68 -12.21
N GLN A 164 16.16 -5.41 -11.53
CA GLN A 164 14.82 -5.74 -12.03
C GLN A 164 13.98 -4.49 -12.32
N VAL A 165 14.02 -3.47 -11.46
CA VAL A 165 13.28 -2.21 -11.68
C VAL A 165 13.86 -1.44 -12.87
N LEU A 166 15.18 -1.41 -13.04
CA LEU A 166 15.81 -0.81 -14.21
C LEU A 166 15.44 -1.56 -15.50
N ASP A 167 15.37 -2.88 -15.45
CA ASP A 167 14.93 -3.71 -16.57
C ASP A 167 13.44 -3.51 -16.90
N GLU A 168 12.55 -3.48 -15.90
CA GLU A 168 11.13 -3.15 -16.10
C GLU A 168 10.97 -1.78 -16.78
N ILE A 169 11.70 -0.77 -16.30
CA ILE A 169 11.71 0.58 -16.88
C ILE A 169 12.27 0.57 -18.31
N GLY A 170 13.31 -0.22 -18.58
CA GLY A 170 13.91 -0.41 -19.91
C GLY A 170 12.97 -1.11 -20.89
N ILE A 171 12.26 -2.15 -20.43
CA ILE A 171 11.25 -2.88 -21.21
C ILE A 171 10.04 -2.00 -21.48
N GLU A 172 9.59 -1.18 -20.53
CA GLU A 172 8.55 -0.16 -20.76
C GLU A 172 8.95 0.85 -21.85
N MET A 173 10.22 1.24 -21.91
CA MET A 173 10.74 2.13 -22.93
C MET A 173 10.69 1.46 -24.31
N ASN A 174 11.20 0.23 -24.41
CA ASN A 174 11.21 -0.52 -25.67
C ASN A 174 9.79 -0.90 -26.13
N SER A 175 8.88 -1.22 -25.23
CA SER A 175 7.48 -1.53 -25.56
C SER A 175 6.68 -0.29 -25.97
N LYS A 176 6.94 0.89 -25.38
CA LYS A 176 6.35 2.15 -25.84
C LYS A 176 6.92 2.60 -27.17
N LEU A 177 8.21 2.37 -27.44
CA LEU A 177 8.85 2.64 -28.73
C LEU A 177 8.38 1.67 -29.83
N ALA A 178 8.21 0.39 -29.52
CA ALA A 178 7.71 -0.62 -30.47
C ALA A 178 6.21 -0.44 -30.80
N ASN A 179 5.43 0.15 -29.90
CA ASN A 179 4.01 0.51 -30.13
C ASN A 179 3.82 1.89 -30.76
N VAL A 180 4.87 2.66 -31.05
CA VAL A 180 4.73 3.81 -31.94
C VAL A 180 4.50 3.25 -33.34
N PRO A 181 3.35 3.52 -34.00
CA PRO A 181 3.17 3.12 -35.38
C PRO A 181 4.31 3.74 -36.18
N GLN A 182 5.15 2.89 -36.76
CA GLN A 182 6.13 3.35 -37.74
C GLN A 182 5.35 4.12 -38.79
N LEU A 183 5.54 5.44 -38.83
CA LEU A 183 5.00 6.22 -39.94
C LEU A 183 5.50 5.54 -41.22
N PRO A 184 4.62 5.24 -42.19
CA PRO A 184 5.09 4.77 -43.48
C PRO A 184 5.96 5.90 -44.06
N THR A 185 7.27 5.71 -44.06
CA THR A 185 8.21 6.45 -44.90
C THR A 185 7.94 6.05 -46.34
N LYS A 186 6.82 6.52 -46.87
CA LYS A 186 6.44 6.49 -48.28
C LYS A 186 6.40 7.92 -48.80
N ILE A 187 7.54 8.60 -48.77
CA ILE A 187 7.83 9.70 -49.69
C ILE A 187 9.31 9.60 -50.06
N GLY A 188 9.58 9.12 -51.29
CA GLY A 188 10.87 9.31 -51.97
C GLY A 188 11.61 8.03 -52.39
N SER A 189 11.43 7.66 -53.66
CA SER A 189 12.44 6.95 -54.49
C SER A 189 12.85 5.52 -54.10
N SER A 190 12.10 4.51 -54.57
CA SER A 190 12.69 3.21 -54.91
C SER A 190 13.36 3.30 -56.28
N ALA A 191 14.68 3.52 -56.30
CA ALA A 191 15.50 3.04 -57.41
C ALA A 191 15.78 1.55 -57.13
N PRO A 192 15.51 0.62 -58.06
CA PRO A 192 15.87 -0.77 -57.85
C PRO A 192 17.40 -0.88 -57.85
N ALA A 193 17.96 -1.62 -56.90
CA ALA A 193 19.35 -2.01 -56.92
C ALA A 193 19.56 -2.92 -58.15
N SER A 194 20.23 -2.40 -59.18
CA SER A 194 20.72 -3.19 -60.30
C SER A 194 21.72 -4.21 -59.79
N SER A 195 21.51 -5.49 -60.12
CA SER A 195 22.46 -6.56 -59.86
C SER A 195 23.74 -6.32 -60.66
N LEU A 196 24.88 -6.74 -60.11
CA LEU A 196 26.20 -6.61 -60.74
C LEU A 196 26.25 -7.20 -62.17
N ASP A 197 25.46 -8.23 -62.44
CA ASP A 197 25.33 -8.84 -63.77
C ASP A 197 24.75 -7.88 -64.83
N ASP A 198 23.83 -6.98 -64.44
CA ASP A 198 23.23 -5.99 -65.36
C ASP A 198 24.21 -4.87 -65.73
N LEU A 199 25.18 -4.57 -64.84
CA LEU A 199 26.22 -3.57 -65.09
C LEU A 199 27.32 -4.11 -66.03
N GLU A 200 27.66 -5.40 -65.93
CA GLU A 200 28.62 -6.04 -66.83
C GLU A 200 28.09 -6.16 -68.26
N ALA A 201 26.81 -6.48 -68.42
CA ALA A 201 26.15 -6.52 -69.73
C ALA A 201 26.09 -5.14 -70.42
N GLN A 202 25.95 -4.06 -69.64
CA GLN A 202 25.95 -2.69 -70.18
C GLN A 202 27.35 -2.19 -70.58
N LEU A 203 28.40 -2.60 -69.87
CA LEU A 203 29.80 -2.30 -70.24
C LEU A 203 30.25 -3.02 -71.51
N ALA A 204 29.80 -4.26 -71.73
CA ALA A 204 30.11 -5.00 -72.95
C ALA A 204 29.50 -4.35 -74.20
N LYS A 205 28.32 -3.74 -74.08
CA LYS A 205 27.60 -3.07 -75.17
C LYS A 205 28.19 -1.71 -75.59
N LEU A 206 29.08 -1.15 -74.77
CA LEU A 206 29.83 0.08 -75.04
C LEU A 206 31.26 -0.17 -75.57
N ARG A 207 31.70 -1.43 -75.58
CA ARG A 207 33.02 -1.85 -76.10
C ARG A 207 32.95 -2.51 -77.49
N SER A 208 31.77 -2.57 -78.11
CA SER A 208 31.55 -2.98 -79.51
C SER A 208 31.35 -1.77 -80.41
#